data_AF-A0A9W9VPD3-F1
#
_entry.id   AF-A0A9W9VPD3-F1
#
_cell.length_a   1.000
_cell.length_b   1.000
_cell.length_c   1.000
_cell.angle_alpha   90.00
_cell.angle_beta   90.00
_cell.angle_gamma   90.00
#
_symmetry.space_group_name_H-M   'P 1'
#
loop_
_entity.id
_entity.type
_entity.pdbx_description
1 polymer ?
#
loop_
_entity_poly.entity_id
_entity_poly.type
_entity_poly.pdbx_seq_one_letter_code
_entity_poly.pdbx_strand_id
1 'polypeptide(L)'
;MRLFKGPIALVGGILALRGAFAIDVDPENEDSIKSAAKTVATSMVDYYNARDSKDIPGKFDDTWWEGGSMFMTLIQYWYLTGDDQFNDIIQEGMYWQKGADDNYFPSNSSSYLGNDDQMFWGLAAIIAAEFNFPERSDEPSWVTLAQGVFDAQVARWDKTTCDGGLRWQIWPYQNGYEIKNAISNGGLFQLAARLALYTKNETFANWAETIWDWSVTTPLLKKKNWNIADTTNVDADCKDHGDWQWTYNYATYIAGAGYMYNYVSRPVFQLSGEYYEKLNIIILQTEGKDYKYLEGITGLITTSNQFFPKSGNGQIMSEITCEATEKCDRNQKTFKAYYASWLGFMSLIVPSNVTESTMAKFKTSAVAAGQQCSGGKDGKHCGIRWTMQAQWDKTTGLEQEMAVLGVLNAIMVPFKQQGPYNVNNGGESKSDPNAGVDHDPKTRTITSGDRAGAGILTAVFIGTWVAGLAWAIWG
;
A
#
# COMPACT_ATOMS: atom_id res chain seq x y z
N MET A 1 -54.39 -34.68 -56.79
CA MET A 1 -54.30 -34.36 -55.35
C MET A 1 -52.82 -34.21 -55.00
N ARG A 2 -52.34 -32.96 -54.92
CA ARG A 2 -50.93 -32.62 -54.65
C ARG A 2 -50.67 -32.81 -53.15
N LEU A 3 -49.60 -33.51 -52.78
CA LEU A 3 -49.04 -33.47 -51.43
C LEU A 3 -47.54 -33.17 -51.54
N PHE A 4 -47.18 -32.04 -50.93
CA PHE A 4 -45.87 -31.39 -50.96
C PHE A 4 -44.82 -32.21 -50.19
N LYS A 5 -43.62 -32.34 -50.77
CA LYS A 5 -42.38 -32.62 -50.02
C LYS A 5 -41.86 -31.28 -49.49
N GLY A 6 -41.86 -31.10 -48.18
CA GLY A 6 -41.17 -29.99 -47.51
C GLY A 6 -39.71 -30.36 -47.20
N PRO A 7 -38.74 -29.43 -47.30
CA PRO A 7 -37.38 -29.69 -46.88
C PRO A 7 -37.28 -29.60 -45.35
N ILE A 8 -36.62 -30.58 -44.73
CA ILE A 8 -36.21 -30.53 -43.33
C ILE A 8 -35.04 -29.54 -43.23
N ALA A 9 -35.30 -28.36 -42.67
CA ALA A 9 -34.26 -27.41 -42.33
C ALA A 9 -33.53 -27.90 -41.07
N LEU A 10 -32.27 -28.31 -41.24
CA LEU A 10 -31.36 -28.57 -40.13
C LEU A 10 -30.96 -27.21 -39.54
N VAL A 11 -31.60 -26.81 -38.43
CA VAL A 11 -31.17 -25.64 -37.65
C VAL A 11 -29.91 -26.05 -36.90
N GLY A 12 -28.74 -25.82 -37.51
CA GLY A 12 -27.47 -25.85 -36.83
C GLY A 12 -27.43 -24.72 -35.81
N GLY A 13 -27.69 -25.03 -34.54
CA GLY A 13 -27.46 -24.12 -33.44
C GLY A 13 -25.97 -23.82 -33.34
N ILE A 14 -25.57 -22.62 -33.77
CA ILE A 14 -24.27 -22.06 -33.40
C ILE A 14 -24.37 -21.75 -31.91
N LEU A 15 -23.92 -22.68 -31.07
CA LEU A 15 -23.54 -22.38 -29.70
C LEU A 15 -22.32 -21.47 -29.82
N ALA A 16 -22.54 -20.15 -29.77
CA ALA A 16 -21.48 -19.21 -29.47
C ALA A 16 -21.05 -19.50 -28.02
N LEU A 17 -20.12 -20.45 -27.84
CA LEU A 17 -19.24 -20.48 -26.69
C LEU A 17 -18.55 -19.12 -26.68
N ARG A 18 -19.09 -18.17 -25.90
CA ARG A 18 -18.33 -17.03 -25.43
C ARG A 18 -17.25 -17.62 -24.52
N GLY A 19 -16.18 -18.14 -25.09
CA GLY A 19 -14.95 -18.33 -24.36
C GLY A 19 -14.56 -16.96 -23.86
N ALA A 20 -14.63 -16.75 -22.54
CA ALA A 20 -14.06 -15.56 -21.96
C ALA A 20 -12.55 -15.62 -22.23
N PHE A 21 -12.07 -14.70 -23.05
CA PHE A 21 -10.64 -14.57 -23.29
C PHE A 21 -10.03 -13.87 -22.09
N ALA A 22 -8.88 -14.37 -21.62
CA ALA A 22 -8.08 -13.70 -20.60
C ALA A 22 -7.75 -12.26 -21.04
N ILE A 23 -7.40 -11.40 -20.08
CA ILE A 23 -6.90 -10.06 -20.40
C ILE A 23 -5.55 -10.20 -21.14
N ASP A 24 -5.52 -9.79 -22.40
CA ASP A 24 -4.30 -9.70 -23.19
C ASP A 24 -3.62 -8.35 -22.94
N VAL A 25 -2.34 -8.40 -22.56
CA VAL A 25 -1.55 -7.22 -22.19
C VAL A 25 -0.36 -7.14 -23.14
N ASP A 26 -0.32 -6.09 -23.96
CA ASP A 26 0.87 -5.69 -24.68
C ASP A 26 1.65 -4.68 -23.80
N PRO A 27 2.79 -5.07 -23.20
CA PRO A 27 3.51 -4.25 -22.25
C PRO A 27 4.25 -3.06 -22.88
N GLU A 28 4.23 -2.95 -24.22
CA GLU A 28 4.81 -1.82 -24.96
C GLU A 28 3.73 -0.87 -25.50
N ASN A 29 2.45 -1.15 -25.24
CA ASN A 29 1.33 -0.36 -25.73
C ASN A 29 0.51 0.23 -24.57
N GLU A 30 0.60 1.54 -24.39
CA GLU A 30 -0.08 2.27 -23.32
C GLU A 30 -1.61 2.03 -23.30
N ASP A 31 -2.27 2.00 -24.46
CA ASP A 31 -3.71 1.78 -24.56
C ASP A 31 -4.10 0.35 -24.18
N SER A 32 -3.28 -0.65 -24.53
CA SER A 32 -3.48 -2.03 -24.09
C SER A 32 -3.43 -2.13 -22.57
N ILE A 33 -2.42 -1.52 -21.95
CA ILE A 33 -2.25 -1.55 -20.50
C ILE A 33 -3.38 -0.79 -19.81
N LYS A 34 -3.80 0.38 -20.31
CA LYS A 34 -4.95 1.15 -19.79
C LYS A 34 -6.25 0.37 -19.86
N SER A 35 -6.52 -0.33 -20.96
CA SER A 35 -7.70 -1.19 -21.11
C SER A 35 -7.70 -2.35 -20.13
N ALA A 36 -6.55 -3.00 -19.95
CA ALA A 36 -6.36 -4.05 -18.94
C ALA A 36 -6.60 -3.52 -17.52
N ALA A 37 -5.94 -2.41 -17.17
CA ALA A 37 -6.05 -1.77 -15.87
C ALA A 37 -7.49 -1.34 -15.56
N LYS A 38 -8.22 -0.79 -16.55
CA LYS A 38 -9.64 -0.41 -16.39
C LYS A 38 -10.52 -1.61 -16.06
N THR A 39 -10.29 -2.73 -16.73
CA THR A 39 -11.05 -3.98 -16.49
C THR A 39 -10.82 -4.49 -15.07
N VAL A 40 -9.55 -4.56 -14.65
CA VAL A 40 -9.16 -5.03 -13.30
C VAL A 40 -9.64 -4.07 -12.22
N ALA A 41 -9.47 -2.75 -12.40
CA ALA A 41 -9.93 -1.73 -11.45
C ALA A 41 -11.46 -1.78 -11.27
N THR A 42 -12.21 -2.01 -12.34
CA THR A 42 -13.67 -2.18 -12.26
C THR A 42 -14.03 -3.43 -11.44
N SER A 43 -13.38 -4.57 -11.72
CA SER A 43 -13.57 -5.82 -10.94
C SER A 43 -13.23 -5.62 -9.46
N MET A 44 -12.15 -4.91 -9.16
CA MET A 44 -11.73 -4.57 -7.80
C MET A 44 -12.79 -3.72 -7.07
N VAL A 45 -13.39 -2.75 -7.76
CA VAL A 45 -14.45 -1.89 -7.20
C VAL A 45 -15.77 -2.65 -7.02
N ASP A 46 -16.05 -3.67 -7.83
CA ASP A 46 -17.19 -4.56 -7.61
C ASP A 46 -17.08 -5.30 -6.26
N TYR A 47 -15.89 -5.76 -5.87
CA TYR A 47 -15.66 -6.33 -4.53
C TYR A 47 -15.90 -5.32 -3.41
N TYR A 48 -15.41 -4.09 -3.58
CA TYR A 48 -15.68 -3.02 -2.61
C TYR A 48 -17.19 -2.81 -2.47
N ASN A 49 -17.93 -2.67 -3.57
CA ASN A 49 -19.37 -2.43 -3.50
C ASN A 49 -20.18 -3.60 -2.92
N ALA A 50 -19.65 -4.82 -3.01
CA ALA A 50 -20.30 -6.03 -2.53
C ALA A 50 -20.08 -6.35 -1.04
N ARG A 51 -19.19 -5.61 -0.35
CA ARG A 51 -18.86 -5.84 1.06
C ARG A 51 -20.06 -5.66 2.00
N ASP A 52 -20.08 -6.40 3.10
CA ASP A 52 -21.13 -6.27 4.11
C ASP A 52 -20.97 -4.94 4.88
N SER A 53 -19.74 -4.48 5.08
CA SER A 53 -19.37 -3.20 5.69
C SER A 53 -19.67 -1.96 4.83
N LYS A 54 -20.49 -2.05 3.78
CA LYS A 54 -20.67 -0.96 2.79
C LYS A 54 -21.16 0.37 3.37
N ASP A 55 -21.89 0.32 4.48
CA ASP A 55 -22.37 1.50 5.20
C ASP A 55 -21.25 2.23 5.97
N ILE A 56 -20.04 1.69 5.97
CA ILE A 56 -18.82 2.30 6.50
C ILE A 56 -17.84 2.50 5.32
N PRO A 57 -17.85 3.67 4.66
CA PRO A 57 -16.95 3.98 3.57
C PRO A 57 -15.48 3.71 3.92
N GLY A 58 -14.75 3.10 3.01
CA GLY A 58 -13.31 2.81 3.15
C GLY A 58 -12.95 1.63 4.04
N LYS A 59 -13.90 0.99 4.72
CA LYS A 59 -13.64 -0.22 5.52
C LYS A 59 -14.06 -1.48 4.78
N PHE A 60 -13.27 -2.55 4.89
CA PHE A 60 -13.61 -3.91 4.47
C PHE A 60 -14.04 -4.80 5.65
N ASP A 61 -14.65 -5.94 5.32
CA ASP A 61 -15.03 -6.93 6.32
C ASP A 61 -13.79 -7.57 6.94
N ASP A 62 -13.76 -7.71 8.27
CA ASP A 62 -12.66 -8.27 9.06
C ASP A 62 -11.27 -7.61 8.89
N THR A 63 -11.16 -6.53 8.12
CA THR A 63 -9.91 -5.79 7.91
C THR A 63 -10.17 -4.30 7.71
N TRP A 64 -9.25 -3.47 8.20
CA TRP A 64 -9.38 -2.02 8.09
C TRP A 64 -8.30 -1.40 7.18
N TRP A 65 -7.07 -1.89 7.25
CA TRP A 65 -5.94 -1.36 6.46
C TRP A 65 -6.10 -1.56 4.95
N GLU A 66 -6.79 -2.62 4.54
CA GLU A 66 -6.91 -2.99 3.13
C GLU A 66 -7.70 -1.97 2.30
N GLY A 67 -8.59 -1.19 2.95
CA GLY A 67 -9.26 -0.07 2.31
C GLY A 67 -8.27 1.01 1.85
N GLY A 68 -7.36 1.42 2.74
CA GLY A 68 -6.29 2.37 2.42
C GLY A 68 -5.40 1.84 1.30
N SER A 69 -5.07 0.55 1.36
CA SER A 69 -4.33 -0.14 0.31
C SER A 69 -5.04 -0.12 -1.05
N MET A 70 -6.33 -0.47 -1.10
CA MET A 70 -7.11 -0.46 -2.33
C MET A 70 -7.18 0.94 -2.94
N PHE A 71 -7.48 1.95 -2.11
CA PHE A 71 -7.55 3.34 -2.56
C PHE A 71 -6.20 3.85 -3.06
N MET A 72 -5.10 3.49 -2.39
CA MET A 72 -3.75 3.77 -2.87
C MET A 72 -3.55 3.24 -4.30
N THR A 73 -3.94 1.99 -4.58
CA THR A 73 -3.82 1.40 -5.93
C THR A 73 -4.74 2.09 -6.95
N LEU A 74 -5.95 2.51 -6.55
CA LEU A 74 -6.88 3.23 -7.43
C LEU A 74 -6.43 4.67 -7.72
N ILE A 75 -5.80 5.36 -6.77
CA ILE A 75 -5.23 6.70 -7.00
C ILE A 75 -4.10 6.62 -8.03
N GLN A 76 -3.24 5.60 -7.94
CA GLN A 76 -2.22 5.33 -8.96
C GLN A 76 -2.85 5.07 -10.33
N TYR A 77 -3.92 4.26 -10.38
CA TYR A 77 -4.68 4.01 -11.61
C TYR A 77 -5.22 5.31 -12.21
N TRP A 78 -5.89 6.15 -11.41
CA TRP A 78 -6.40 7.44 -11.87
C TRP A 78 -5.27 8.32 -12.44
N TYR A 79 -4.14 8.41 -11.72
CA TYR A 79 -3.01 9.25 -12.14
C TYR A 79 -2.42 8.82 -13.50
N LEU A 80 -2.32 7.50 -13.71
CA LEU A 80 -1.71 6.90 -14.90
C LEU A 80 -2.66 6.87 -16.11
N THR A 81 -3.97 6.73 -15.86
CA THR A 81 -4.97 6.57 -16.94
C THR A 81 -5.73 7.84 -17.25
N GLY A 82 -5.88 8.75 -16.28
CA GLY A 82 -6.80 9.89 -16.33
C GLY A 82 -8.27 9.50 -16.10
N ASP A 83 -8.57 8.23 -15.79
CA ASP A 83 -9.93 7.76 -15.55
C ASP A 83 -10.38 8.06 -14.11
N ASP A 84 -11.34 8.98 -13.97
CA ASP A 84 -11.82 9.54 -12.70
C ASP A 84 -13.06 8.86 -12.14
N GLN A 85 -13.55 7.79 -12.77
CA GLN A 85 -14.82 7.14 -12.41
C GLN A 85 -14.89 6.64 -10.94
N PHE A 86 -13.74 6.47 -10.27
CA PHE A 86 -13.67 5.99 -8.88
C PHE A 86 -13.28 7.08 -7.88
N ASN A 87 -13.07 8.32 -8.33
CA ASN A 87 -12.55 9.38 -7.46
C ASN A 87 -13.48 9.68 -6.28
N ASP A 88 -14.80 9.65 -6.50
CA ASP A 88 -15.79 9.93 -5.46
C ASP A 88 -15.74 8.92 -4.31
N ILE A 89 -15.67 7.61 -4.63
CA ILE A 89 -15.61 6.56 -3.60
C ILE A 89 -14.28 6.54 -2.85
N ILE A 90 -13.20 6.93 -3.53
CA ILE A 90 -11.86 7.07 -2.93
C ILE A 90 -11.89 8.22 -1.93
N GLN A 91 -12.36 9.40 -2.34
CA GLN A 91 -12.45 10.56 -1.46
C GLN A 91 -13.38 10.28 -0.27
N GLU A 92 -14.56 9.74 -0.51
CA GLU A 92 -15.51 9.39 0.55
C GLU A 92 -14.88 8.44 1.57
N GLY A 93 -14.26 7.35 1.10
CA GLY A 93 -13.66 6.36 1.98
C GLY A 93 -12.43 6.87 2.73
N MET A 94 -11.54 7.61 2.07
CA MET A 94 -10.35 8.17 2.72
C MET A 94 -10.71 9.21 3.78
N TYR A 95 -11.60 10.16 3.48
CA TYR A 95 -12.02 11.15 4.46
C TYR A 95 -12.85 10.55 5.60
N TRP A 96 -13.65 9.51 5.34
CA TRP A 96 -14.38 8.83 6.41
C TRP A 96 -13.46 8.18 7.45
N GLN A 97 -12.33 7.62 7.01
CA GLN A 97 -11.43 6.84 7.87
C GLN A 97 -10.36 7.68 8.58
N LYS A 98 -10.30 9.00 8.33
CA LYS A 98 -9.26 9.89 8.86
C LYS A 98 -9.20 9.99 10.39
N GLY A 99 -10.30 9.69 11.08
CA GLY A 99 -10.41 9.84 12.54
C GLY A 99 -10.62 11.29 12.98
N ALA A 100 -10.74 11.53 14.29
CA ALA A 100 -10.98 12.88 14.81
C ALA A 100 -9.73 13.78 14.74
N ASP A 101 -8.55 13.17 14.75
CA ASP A 101 -7.25 13.86 14.77
C ASP A 101 -6.57 13.88 13.39
N ASP A 102 -7.30 13.55 12.32
CA ASP A 102 -6.78 13.54 10.94
C ASP A 102 -5.47 12.73 10.77
N ASN A 103 -5.38 11.59 11.46
CA ASN A 103 -4.19 10.73 11.51
C ASN A 103 -4.47 9.26 11.15
N TYR A 104 -5.65 8.97 10.58
CA TYR A 104 -6.11 7.62 10.30
C TYR A 104 -6.08 6.69 11.52
N PHE A 105 -6.47 7.21 12.68
CA PHE A 105 -6.62 6.43 13.90
C PHE A 105 -8.05 6.52 14.45
N PRO A 106 -9.07 6.07 13.69
CA PRO A 106 -10.47 6.24 14.06
C PRO A 106 -10.83 5.41 15.31
N SER A 107 -11.61 6.01 16.22
CA SER A 107 -12.01 5.39 17.50
C SER A 107 -12.73 4.04 17.35
N ASN A 108 -13.42 3.82 16.23
CA ASN A 108 -14.12 2.57 15.95
C ASN A 108 -13.20 1.39 15.65
N SER A 109 -11.96 1.66 15.22
CA SER A 109 -10.99 0.61 14.84
C SER A 109 -9.75 0.59 15.73
N SER A 110 -9.41 1.73 16.35
CA SER A 110 -8.11 1.96 17.01
C SER A 110 -7.72 0.96 18.10
N SER A 111 -8.68 0.25 18.69
CA SER A 111 -8.43 -0.77 19.73
C SER A 111 -7.73 -2.05 19.24
N TYR A 112 -7.69 -2.31 17.93
CA TYR A 112 -7.09 -3.53 17.38
C TYR A 112 -6.09 -3.27 16.25
N LEU A 113 -5.72 -2.02 15.98
CA LEU A 113 -4.79 -1.66 14.92
C LEU A 113 -3.33 -1.89 15.33
N GLY A 114 -2.52 -2.32 14.38
CA GLY A 114 -1.08 -2.19 14.36
C GLY A 114 -0.63 -0.88 13.70
N ASN A 115 0.67 -0.62 13.77
CA ASN A 115 1.27 0.55 13.11
C ASN A 115 1.31 0.38 11.59
N ASP A 116 1.49 -0.83 11.09
CA ASP A 116 1.37 -1.18 9.68
C ASP A 116 -0.04 -0.89 9.14
N ASP A 117 -1.10 -1.20 9.91
CA ASP A 117 -2.47 -0.89 9.50
C ASP A 117 -2.66 0.62 9.23
N GLN A 118 -2.24 1.46 10.18
CA GLN A 118 -2.31 2.92 10.05
C GLN A 118 -1.40 3.45 8.92
N MET A 119 -0.22 2.82 8.75
CA MET A 119 0.77 3.22 7.76
C MET A 119 0.24 3.15 6.33
N PHE A 120 -0.53 2.11 5.97
CA PHE A 120 -1.09 1.99 4.62
C PHE A 120 -2.00 3.16 4.24
N TRP A 121 -2.77 3.71 5.20
CA TRP A 121 -3.58 4.90 4.96
C TRP A 121 -2.74 6.17 4.82
N GLY A 122 -1.67 6.30 5.62
CA GLY A 122 -0.69 7.37 5.46
C GLY A 122 0.00 7.34 4.09
N LEU A 123 0.33 6.13 3.59
CA LEU A 123 0.88 5.96 2.25
C LEU A 123 -0.12 6.29 1.15
N ALA A 124 -1.39 5.93 1.31
CA ALA A 124 -2.44 6.32 0.38
C ALA A 124 -2.56 7.86 0.31
N ALA A 125 -2.51 8.54 1.45
CA ALA A 125 -2.59 9.99 1.52
C ALA A 125 -1.37 10.69 0.89
N ILE A 126 -0.14 10.27 1.20
CA ILE A 126 1.03 10.89 0.54
C ILE A 126 1.07 10.59 -0.97
N ILE A 127 0.56 9.44 -1.42
CA ILE A 127 0.36 9.14 -2.85
C ILE A 127 -0.65 10.10 -3.48
N ALA A 128 -1.79 10.34 -2.83
CA ALA A 128 -2.78 11.30 -3.29
C ALA A 128 -2.16 12.70 -3.47
N ALA A 129 -1.35 13.15 -2.52
CA ALA A 129 -0.61 14.40 -2.63
C ALA A 129 0.40 14.41 -3.78
N GLU A 130 1.24 13.38 -3.89
CA GLU A 130 2.27 13.27 -4.92
C GLU A 130 1.71 13.20 -6.35
N PHE A 131 0.43 12.87 -6.52
CA PHE A 131 -0.25 12.81 -7.82
C PHE A 131 -1.25 13.94 -8.05
N ASN A 132 -1.33 14.92 -7.13
CA ASN A 132 -2.35 15.97 -7.13
C ASN A 132 -3.78 15.39 -7.27
N PHE A 133 -4.05 14.29 -6.56
CA PHE A 133 -5.40 13.73 -6.48
C PHE A 133 -6.35 14.79 -5.89
N PRO A 134 -7.57 14.98 -6.43
CA PRO A 134 -8.44 16.06 -6.01
C PRO A 134 -8.71 16.06 -4.50
N GLU A 135 -8.72 17.24 -3.88
CA GLU A 135 -9.05 17.46 -2.47
C GLU A 135 -10.45 18.07 -2.32
N ARG A 136 -11.12 17.83 -1.18
CA ARG A 136 -12.36 18.53 -0.82
C ARG A 136 -12.03 19.75 0.02
N SER A 137 -12.66 20.89 -0.26
CA SER A 137 -12.30 22.18 0.37
C SER A 137 -12.66 22.29 1.84
N ASP A 138 -13.54 21.43 2.35
CA ASP A 138 -13.97 21.32 3.74
C ASP A 138 -13.24 20.23 4.53
N GLU A 139 -12.31 19.53 3.89
CA GLU A 139 -11.54 18.42 4.46
C GLU A 139 -10.05 18.78 4.59
N PRO A 140 -9.28 18.09 5.45
CA PRO A 140 -7.83 18.26 5.49
C PRO A 140 -7.20 17.86 4.15
N SER A 141 -6.04 18.46 3.87
CA SER A 141 -5.26 18.09 2.69
C SER A 141 -4.73 16.65 2.83
N TRP A 142 -4.37 16.05 1.69
CA TRP A 142 -3.73 14.74 1.67
C TRP A 142 -2.38 14.73 2.41
N VAL A 143 -1.59 15.80 2.30
CA VAL A 143 -0.31 15.93 3.01
C VAL A 143 -0.54 16.04 4.51
N THR A 144 -1.56 16.78 4.97
CA THR A 144 -1.93 16.88 6.39
C THR A 144 -2.24 15.49 6.96
N LEU A 145 -3.05 14.70 6.25
CA LEU A 145 -3.39 13.34 6.68
C LEU A 145 -2.16 12.41 6.75
N ALA A 146 -1.25 12.52 5.77
CA ALA A 146 0.00 11.77 5.77
C ALA A 146 0.94 12.17 6.92
N GLN A 147 1.04 13.48 7.19
CA GLN A 147 1.79 14.00 8.35
C GLN A 147 1.21 13.50 9.66
N GLY A 148 -0.12 13.50 9.81
CA GLY A 148 -0.77 13.03 11.03
C GLY A 148 -0.43 11.57 11.36
N VAL A 149 -0.37 10.70 10.34
CA VAL A 149 0.11 9.30 10.51
C VAL A 149 1.58 9.27 10.93
N PHE A 150 2.43 10.03 10.24
CA PHE A 150 3.86 10.09 10.57
C PHE A 150 4.08 10.54 12.02
N ASP A 151 3.45 11.63 12.45
CA ASP A 151 3.60 12.21 13.79
C ASP A 151 3.09 11.24 14.86
N ALA A 152 1.95 10.58 14.61
CA ALA A 152 1.42 9.54 15.50
C ALA A 152 2.37 8.34 15.65
N GLN A 153 3.02 7.90 14.57
CA GLN A 153 3.96 6.76 14.63
C GLN A 153 5.30 7.13 15.24
N VAL A 154 5.82 8.32 14.94
CA VAL A 154 7.03 8.86 15.57
C VAL A 154 6.85 8.97 17.08
N ALA A 155 5.67 9.39 17.56
CA ALA A 155 5.35 9.43 18.98
C ALA A 155 5.40 8.04 19.66
N ARG A 156 5.24 6.96 18.89
CA ARG A 156 5.29 5.56 19.35
C ARG A 156 6.64 4.88 19.15
N TRP A 157 7.64 5.60 18.62
CA TRP A 157 8.99 5.06 18.45
C TRP A 157 9.58 4.64 19.79
N ASP A 158 9.77 3.33 19.99
CA ASP A 158 10.20 2.77 21.28
C ASP A 158 11.71 2.91 21.45
N LYS A 159 12.13 3.87 22.27
CA LYS A 159 13.53 4.12 22.64
C LYS A 159 14.02 3.31 23.85
N THR A 160 13.15 2.50 24.45
CA THR A 160 13.44 1.75 25.69
C THR A 160 13.89 0.32 25.42
N THR A 161 13.52 -0.25 24.27
CA THR A 161 13.93 -1.59 23.84
C THR A 161 14.59 -1.54 22.47
N CYS A 162 15.60 -2.40 22.27
CA CYS A 162 16.29 -2.56 20.98
C CYS A 162 16.88 -1.26 20.40
N ASP A 163 17.24 -0.30 21.25
CA ASP A 163 17.80 1.01 20.89
C ASP A 163 16.93 1.83 19.90
N GLY A 164 15.63 1.54 19.81
CA GLY A 164 14.74 2.14 18.82
C GLY A 164 13.80 1.13 18.19
N GLY A 165 12.97 1.59 17.26
CA GLY A 165 12.11 0.75 16.43
C GLY A 165 10.66 0.80 16.87
N LEU A 166 9.78 0.84 15.88
CA LEU A 166 8.35 0.71 16.05
C LEU A 166 7.97 -0.76 16.27
N ARG A 167 7.10 -1.00 17.23
CA ARG A 167 6.45 -2.30 17.43
C ARG A 167 5.40 -2.53 16.36
N TRP A 168 5.08 -3.79 16.08
CA TRP A 168 4.01 -4.15 15.16
C TRP A 168 2.67 -3.61 15.68
N GLN A 169 2.27 -4.03 16.87
CA GLN A 169 1.02 -3.63 17.49
C GLN A 169 1.16 -2.33 18.29
N ILE A 170 0.06 -1.58 18.43
CA ILE A 170 0.06 -0.27 19.12
C ILE A 170 -0.13 -0.42 20.63
N TRP A 171 -0.89 -1.42 21.07
CA TRP A 171 -1.28 -1.59 22.46
C TRP A 171 -0.61 -2.82 23.12
N PRO A 172 -0.18 -2.71 24.39
CA PRO A 172 0.46 -3.81 25.11
C PRO A 172 -0.36 -5.10 25.26
N TYR A 173 -1.69 -5.03 25.16
CA TYR A 173 -2.57 -6.20 25.26
C TYR A 173 -2.74 -6.96 23.94
N GLN A 174 -2.29 -6.39 22.82
CA GLN A 174 -2.40 -7.04 21.51
C GLN A 174 -1.30 -8.10 21.35
N ASN A 175 -1.70 -9.26 20.81
CA ASN A 175 -0.72 -10.27 20.44
C ASN A 175 0.20 -9.73 19.34
N GLY A 176 1.51 -9.80 19.55
CA GLY A 176 2.50 -9.21 18.65
C GLY A 176 3.01 -7.83 19.08
N TYR A 177 2.59 -7.29 20.23
CA TYR A 177 3.18 -6.05 20.76
C TYR A 177 4.68 -6.15 21.05
N GLU A 178 5.16 -7.33 21.46
CA GLU A 178 6.58 -7.59 21.69
C GLU A 178 7.39 -7.81 20.39
N ILE A 179 6.73 -7.79 19.23
CA ILE A 179 7.37 -7.94 17.92
C ILE A 179 7.65 -6.56 17.34
N LYS A 180 8.88 -6.36 16.85
CA LYS A 180 9.20 -5.30 15.88
C LYS A 180 9.32 -5.94 14.51
N ASN A 181 8.54 -5.48 13.54
CA ASN A 181 8.50 -6.07 12.20
C ASN A 181 9.02 -5.11 11.13
N ALA A 182 9.44 -5.66 9.99
CA ALA A 182 9.99 -4.89 8.88
C ALA A 182 8.93 -3.98 8.24
N ILE A 183 7.68 -4.43 8.12
CA ILE A 183 6.63 -3.64 7.46
C ILE A 183 6.29 -2.34 8.21
N SER A 184 6.21 -2.37 9.54
CA SER A 184 5.90 -1.15 10.34
C SER A 184 7.05 -0.15 10.25
N ASN A 185 8.29 -0.62 10.37
CA ASN A 185 9.47 0.26 10.36
C ASN A 185 9.84 0.74 8.96
N GLY A 186 9.85 -0.16 7.98
CA GLY A 186 10.05 0.18 6.57
C GLY A 186 8.94 1.08 6.02
N GLY A 187 7.69 0.84 6.45
CA GLY A 187 6.54 1.68 6.12
C GLY A 187 6.69 3.12 6.63
N LEU A 188 7.03 3.29 7.91
CA LEU A 188 7.34 4.61 8.47
C LEU A 188 8.54 5.26 7.78
N PHE A 189 9.57 4.48 7.43
CA PHE A 189 10.73 4.97 6.70
C PHE A 189 10.35 5.57 5.34
N GLN A 190 9.58 4.86 4.52
CA GLN A 190 9.17 5.41 3.22
C GLN A 190 8.19 6.58 3.39
N LEU A 191 7.29 6.58 4.37
CA LEU A 191 6.41 7.71 4.62
C LEU A 191 7.21 8.96 4.98
N ALA A 192 8.20 8.83 5.87
CA ALA A 192 9.11 9.90 6.24
C ALA A 192 9.92 10.42 5.03
N ALA A 193 10.50 9.52 4.23
CA ALA A 193 11.27 9.87 3.04
C ALA A 193 10.44 10.64 2.00
N ARG A 194 9.18 10.22 1.81
CA ARG A 194 8.23 10.83 0.88
C ARG A 194 7.76 12.20 1.36
N LEU A 195 7.42 12.32 2.64
CA LEU A 195 7.11 13.62 3.26
C LEU A 195 8.31 14.58 3.18
N ALA A 196 9.53 14.09 3.38
CA ALA A 196 10.75 14.89 3.20
C ALA A 196 10.86 15.41 1.76
N LEU A 197 10.69 14.54 0.76
CA LEU A 197 10.74 14.93 -0.65
C LEU A 197 9.59 15.88 -1.02
N TYR A 198 8.37 15.62 -0.54
CA TYR A 198 7.20 16.43 -0.86
C TYR A 198 7.30 17.83 -0.26
N THR A 199 7.58 17.93 1.04
CA THR A 199 7.51 19.18 1.82
C THR A 199 8.82 19.96 1.85
N LYS A 200 9.95 19.30 1.55
CA LYS A 200 11.31 19.81 1.78
C LYS A 200 11.63 20.16 3.23
N ASN A 201 10.88 19.58 4.18
CA ASN A 201 11.11 19.75 5.61
C ASN A 201 12.12 18.71 6.11
N GLU A 202 13.23 19.20 6.67
CA GLU A 202 14.36 18.39 7.13
C GLU A 202 13.98 17.45 8.29
N THR A 203 12.94 17.76 9.08
CA THR A 203 12.48 16.90 10.18
C THR A 203 12.11 15.50 9.69
N PHE A 204 11.39 15.41 8.57
CA PHE A 204 11.03 14.11 7.98
C PHE A 204 12.27 13.37 7.48
N ALA A 205 13.22 14.08 6.86
CA ALA A 205 14.47 13.50 6.38
C ALA A 205 15.31 12.94 7.55
N ASN A 206 15.38 13.67 8.68
CA ASN A 206 16.09 13.23 9.88
C ASN A 206 15.46 11.98 10.50
N TRP A 207 14.13 11.86 10.46
CA TRP A 207 13.46 10.63 10.89
C TRP A 207 13.70 9.48 9.92
N ALA A 208 13.64 9.71 8.61
CA ALA A 208 13.98 8.70 7.63
C ALA A 208 15.41 8.16 7.82
N GLU A 209 16.38 9.04 8.07
CA GLU A 209 17.75 8.67 8.45
C GLU A 209 17.78 7.82 9.74
N THR A 210 17.08 8.26 10.79
CA THR A 210 17.01 7.56 12.08
C THR A 210 16.46 6.14 11.92
N ILE A 211 15.39 5.97 11.15
CA ILE A 211 14.73 4.67 10.96
C ILE A 211 15.58 3.74 10.10
N TRP A 212 16.21 4.26 9.04
CA TRP A 212 17.15 3.48 8.22
C TRP A 212 18.35 3.02 9.04
N ASP A 213 19.00 3.96 9.75
CA ASP A 213 20.20 3.68 10.54
C ASP A 213 19.90 2.73 11.70
N TRP A 214 18.71 2.79 12.30
CA TRP A 214 18.25 1.77 13.25
C TRP A 214 17.98 0.43 12.56
N SER A 215 17.30 0.41 11.42
CA SER A 215 16.94 -0.85 10.75
C SER A 215 18.18 -1.68 10.41
N VAL A 216 19.29 -1.03 9.98
CA VAL A 216 20.55 -1.72 9.66
C VAL A 216 21.29 -2.31 10.87
N THR A 217 20.97 -1.89 12.10
CA THR A 217 21.54 -2.51 13.32
C THR A 217 20.78 -3.78 13.72
N THR A 218 19.60 -4.01 13.14
CA THR A 218 18.74 -5.15 13.44
C THR A 218 18.71 -6.17 12.29
N PRO A 219 18.18 -7.39 12.52
CA PRO A 219 17.92 -8.34 11.45
C PRO A 219 16.89 -7.87 10.40
N LEU A 220 16.15 -6.79 10.66
CA LEU A 220 15.11 -6.28 9.75
C LEU A 220 15.71 -5.62 8.49
N LEU A 221 17.01 -5.28 8.48
CA LEU A 221 17.72 -4.86 7.26
C LEU A 221 19.19 -5.34 7.30
N LYS A 222 19.44 -6.55 6.82
CA LYS A 222 20.76 -7.20 6.93
C LYS A 222 21.73 -6.68 5.85
N LYS A 223 22.39 -5.54 6.07
CA LYS A 223 23.32 -4.91 5.10
C LYS A 223 24.34 -5.87 4.45
N LYS A 224 24.77 -6.93 5.15
CA LYS A 224 25.72 -7.93 4.63
C LYS A 224 25.24 -8.66 3.37
N ASN A 225 23.95 -8.93 3.25
CA ASN A 225 23.36 -9.66 2.13
C ASN A 225 22.05 -9.04 1.62
N TRP A 226 21.65 -7.91 2.19
CA TRP A 226 20.42 -7.19 1.91
C TRP A 226 19.15 -8.02 2.12
N ASN A 227 19.23 -9.10 2.90
CA ASN A 227 18.02 -9.82 3.30
C ASN A 227 17.26 -9.00 4.35
N ILE A 228 15.94 -9.06 4.30
CA ILE A 228 15.06 -8.49 5.31
C ILE A 228 14.40 -9.63 6.09
N ALA A 229 14.66 -9.71 7.40
CA ALA A 229 13.84 -10.53 8.27
C ALA A 229 12.47 -9.85 8.45
N ASP A 230 11.42 -10.65 8.52
CA ASP A 230 10.06 -10.16 8.71
C ASP A 230 9.86 -9.59 10.11
N THR A 231 10.40 -10.28 11.13
CA THR A 231 10.17 -9.96 12.53
C THR A 231 11.43 -10.13 13.37
N THR A 232 11.49 -9.41 14.47
CA THR A 232 12.39 -9.61 15.60
C THR A 232 11.62 -9.30 16.90
N ASN A 233 12.07 -9.80 18.04
CA ASN A 233 11.36 -9.70 19.31
C ASN A 233 12.17 -8.95 20.37
N VAL A 234 11.50 -8.10 21.13
CA VAL A 234 12.17 -7.30 22.17
C VAL A 234 12.69 -8.13 23.34
N ASP A 235 12.08 -9.29 23.64
CA ASP A 235 12.56 -10.22 24.69
C ASP A 235 13.93 -10.82 24.34
N ALA A 236 14.24 -10.90 23.04
CA ALA A 236 15.52 -11.36 22.53
C ALA A 236 16.49 -10.19 22.22
N ASP A 237 16.21 -8.99 22.74
CA ASP A 237 16.98 -7.77 22.47
C ASP A 237 17.09 -7.48 20.95
N CYS A 238 16.04 -7.83 20.21
CA CYS A 238 15.94 -7.77 18.76
C CYS A 238 17.10 -8.46 18.00
N LYS A 239 17.67 -9.53 18.57
CA LYS A 239 18.73 -10.34 17.94
C LYS A 239 18.19 -11.60 17.26
N ASP A 240 17.00 -12.05 17.65
CA ASP A 240 16.29 -13.12 16.95
C ASP A 240 15.70 -12.61 15.63
N HIS A 241 15.30 -13.53 14.77
CA HIS A 241 14.75 -13.15 13.47
C HIS A 241 13.82 -14.21 12.88
N GLY A 242 12.69 -13.75 12.34
CA GLY A 242 11.84 -14.52 11.43
C GLY A 242 12.23 -14.25 9.99
N ASP A 243 12.76 -15.25 9.27
CA ASP A 243 13.32 -15.04 7.92
C ASP A 243 12.33 -15.32 6.77
N TRP A 244 11.02 -15.17 6.99
CA TRP A 244 10.06 -15.21 5.89
C TRP A 244 10.34 -14.02 4.96
N GLN A 245 10.42 -14.29 3.66
CA GLN A 245 10.84 -13.29 2.67
C GLN A 245 9.62 -12.83 1.90
N TRP A 246 9.22 -11.58 2.13
CA TRP A 246 8.01 -10.99 1.56
C TRP A 246 8.36 -9.81 0.67
N THR A 247 7.77 -9.72 -0.53
CA THR A 247 8.12 -8.65 -1.47
C THR A 247 7.90 -7.25 -0.88
N TYR A 248 6.79 -7.03 -0.18
CA TYR A 248 6.43 -5.73 0.39
C TYR A 248 7.44 -5.16 1.40
N ASN A 249 8.10 -6.02 2.20
CA ASN A 249 9.14 -5.62 3.14
C ASN A 249 10.35 -5.06 2.39
N TYR A 250 10.74 -5.70 1.28
CA TYR A 250 11.78 -5.15 0.39
C TYR A 250 11.31 -3.85 -0.25
N ALA A 251 10.06 -3.81 -0.70
CA ALA A 251 9.48 -2.65 -1.36
C ALA A 251 9.54 -1.40 -0.48
N THR A 252 9.21 -1.51 0.81
CA THR A 252 9.22 -0.36 1.72
C THR A 252 10.62 0.26 1.86
N TYR A 253 11.65 -0.57 2.02
CA TYR A 253 13.03 -0.08 2.16
C TYR A 253 13.61 0.40 0.83
N ILE A 254 13.31 -0.26 -0.29
CA ILE A 254 13.73 0.19 -1.63
C ILE A 254 13.11 1.55 -1.94
N ALA A 255 11.79 1.68 -1.77
CA ALA A 255 11.07 2.92 -2.03
C ALA A 255 11.59 4.05 -1.16
N GLY A 256 11.63 3.88 0.17
CA GLY A 256 12.13 4.93 1.06
C GLY A 256 13.56 5.36 0.74
N ALA A 257 14.44 4.42 0.38
CA ALA A 257 15.81 4.73 -0.04
C ALA A 257 15.84 5.50 -1.37
N GLY A 258 14.98 5.16 -2.33
CA GLY A 258 14.84 5.90 -3.59
C GLY A 258 14.38 7.35 -3.39
N TYR A 259 13.40 7.58 -2.53
CA TYR A 259 12.95 8.92 -2.17
C TYR A 259 14.01 9.71 -1.41
N MET A 260 14.73 9.09 -0.47
CA MET A 260 15.85 9.73 0.22
C MET A 260 16.99 10.04 -0.73
N TYR A 261 17.37 9.12 -1.61
CA TYR A 261 18.36 9.35 -2.66
C TYR A 261 17.97 10.59 -3.48
N ASN A 262 16.74 10.66 -3.97
CA ASN A 262 16.29 11.83 -4.73
C ASN A 262 16.28 13.13 -3.90
N TYR A 263 15.95 13.05 -2.61
CA TYR A 263 15.94 14.20 -1.71
C TYR A 263 17.35 14.75 -1.43
N VAL A 264 18.32 13.88 -1.16
CA VAL A 264 19.70 14.28 -0.82
C VAL A 264 20.55 14.54 -2.07
N SER A 265 20.26 13.87 -3.17
CA SER A 265 20.95 14.08 -4.43
C SER A 265 20.66 15.45 -5.00
N ARG A 266 21.70 16.29 -5.02
CA ARG A 266 21.65 17.57 -5.70
C ARG A 266 21.42 17.33 -7.20
N PRO A 267 20.62 18.18 -7.87
CA PRO A 267 20.61 18.20 -9.31
C PRO A 267 22.04 18.45 -9.82
N VAL A 268 22.65 17.46 -10.47
CA VAL A 268 23.90 17.64 -11.22
C VAL A 268 23.66 18.51 -12.47
N PHE A 269 22.40 18.91 -12.73
CA PHE A 269 21.98 19.76 -13.84
C PHE A 269 22.32 21.26 -13.65
N GLN A 270 23.61 21.59 -13.61
CA GLN A 270 24.06 22.94 -14.01
C GLN A 270 25.53 23.04 -14.43
N LEU A 271 26.16 21.96 -14.86
CA LEU A 271 27.45 22.05 -15.54
C LEU A 271 27.28 21.37 -16.91
N SER A 272 27.72 22.01 -17.98
CA SER A 272 27.75 21.40 -19.31
C SER A 272 29.14 21.68 -19.88
N GLY A 273 29.91 20.64 -20.18
CA GLY A 273 31.25 20.75 -20.75
C GLY A 273 32.09 19.50 -20.54
N GLU A 274 33.26 19.43 -21.17
CA GLU A 274 34.22 18.32 -21.15
C GLU A 274 34.70 17.92 -19.72
N TYR A 275 34.45 18.76 -18.72
CA TYR A 275 34.65 18.47 -17.30
C TYR A 275 33.61 17.50 -16.71
N TYR A 276 32.46 17.29 -17.37
CA TYR A 276 31.33 16.50 -16.86
C TYR A 276 31.60 14.99 -16.86
N GLU A 277 32.36 14.47 -17.83
CA GLU A 277 32.78 13.05 -17.83
C GLU A 277 33.83 12.76 -16.75
N LYS A 278 34.76 13.70 -16.52
CA LYS A 278 35.71 13.59 -15.39
C LYS A 278 35.03 13.81 -14.03
N LEU A 279 34.02 14.66 -13.94
CA LEU A 279 33.23 14.86 -12.72
C LEU A 279 32.33 13.65 -12.41
N ASN A 280 31.75 12.96 -13.39
CA ASN A 280 30.96 11.75 -13.12
C ASN A 280 31.80 10.65 -12.46
N ILE A 281 33.08 10.51 -12.83
CA ILE A 281 33.99 9.56 -12.19
C ILE A 281 34.38 10.01 -10.77
N ILE A 282 34.53 11.32 -10.54
CA ILE A 282 34.94 11.89 -9.24
C ILE A 282 33.75 12.01 -8.25
N ILE A 283 32.55 12.32 -8.72
CA ILE A 283 31.33 12.45 -7.88
C ILE A 283 30.84 11.08 -7.42
N LEU A 284 31.02 10.02 -8.23
CA LEU A 284 30.83 8.63 -7.78
C LEU A 284 31.78 8.24 -6.62
N GLN A 285 32.82 9.05 -6.36
CA GLN A 285 33.80 8.84 -5.30
C GLN A 285 33.76 9.88 -4.16
N THR A 286 32.86 10.87 -4.20
CA THR A 286 32.76 11.86 -3.10
C THR A 286 31.78 11.42 -2.03
N GLU A 287 32.30 11.23 -0.82
CA GLU A 287 31.62 11.00 0.45
C GLU A 287 30.32 11.82 0.61
N GLY A 288 29.16 11.17 0.71
CA GLY A 288 27.87 11.84 0.85
C GLY A 288 26.72 10.85 1.04
N LYS A 289 25.66 11.24 1.76
CA LYS A 289 24.50 10.41 2.14
C LYS A 289 23.85 9.67 0.95
N ASP A 290 23.99 10.18 -0.27
CA ASP A 290 23.50 9.60 -1.52
C ASP A 290 24.04 8.18 -1.79
N TYR A 291 25.33 7.91 -1.48
CA TYR A 291 25.93 6.60 -1.73
C TYR A 291 25.27 5.52 -0.86
N LYS A 292 24.91 5.84 0.39
CA LYS A 292 24.25 4.91 1.32
C LYS A 292 22.93 4.40 0.73
N TYR A 293 22.11 5.30 0.21
CA TYR A 293 20.82 4.95 -0.35
C TYR A 293 20.95 4.22 -1.68
N LEU A 294 21.86 4.66 -2.56
CA LEU A 294 22.08 3.97 -3.83
C LEU A 294 22.64 2.55 -3.64
N GLU A 295 23.54 2.35 -2.68
CA GLU A 295 24.04 1.04 -2.24
C GLU A 295 22.87 0.17 -1.76
N GLY A 296 22.00 0.74 -0.90
CA GLY A 296 20.82 0.07 -0.39
C GLY A 296 19.82 -0.35 -1.46
N ILE A 297 19.46 0.56 -2.37
CA ILE A 297 18.55 0.27 -3.50
C ILE A 297 19.13 -0.86 -4.35
N THR A 298 20.41 -0.75 -4.75
CA THR A 298 21.07 -1.73 -5.61
C THR A 298 21.14 -3.10 -4.94
N GLY A 299 21.53 -3.14 -3.67
CA GLY A 299 21.60 -4.36 -2.88
C GLY A 299 20.24 -5.05 -2.71
N LEU A 300 19.23 -4.29 -2.30
CA LEU A 300 17.87 -4.80 -2.09
C LEU A 300 17.21 -5.25 -3.40
N ILE A 301 17.38 -4.53 -4.51
CA ILE A 301 16.90 -4.97 -5.84
C ILE A 301 17.60 -6.27 -6.25
N THR A 302 18.92 -6.35 -6.06
CA THR A 302 19.70 -7.55 -6.40
C THR A 302 19.21 -8.76 -5.61
N THR A 303 19.00 -8.60 -4.30
CA THR A 303 18.47 -9.66 -3.43
C THR A 303 17.02 -10.01 -3.76
N SER A 304 16.21 -9.03 -4.18
CA SER A 304 14.82 -9.23 -4.62
C SER A 304 14.69 -10.11 -5.88
N ASN A 305 15.80 -10.41 -6.59
CA ASN A 305 15.78 -11.40 -7.67
C ASN A 305 15.26 -12.77 -7.21
N GLN A 306 15.30 -13.07 -5.91
CA GLN A 306 14.69 -14.27 -5.34
C GLN A 306 13.17 -14.37 -5.60
N PHE A 307 12.46 -13.25 -5.72
CA PHE A 307 11.02 -13.20 -5.98
C PHE A 307 10.64 -13.51 -7.44
N PHE A 308 11.61 -13.84 -8.28
CA PHE A 308 11.43 -14.27 -9.65
C PHE A 308 11.92 -15.73 -9.77
N PRO A 309 11.10 -16.71 -9.35
CA PRO A 309 11.53 -18.09 -9.27
C PRO A 309 11.71 -18.74 -10.64
N LYS A 310 12.38 -19.91 -10.65
CA LYS A 310 12.55 -20.73 -11.87
C LYS A 310 11.24 -21.16 -12.51
N SER A 311 10.17 -21.36 -11.71
CA SER A 311 8.83 -21.66 -12.24
C SER A 311 8.27 -20.53 -13.12
N GLY A 312 8.70 -19.29 -12.89
CA GLY A 312 8.43 -18.13 -13.73
C GLY A 312 9.55 -17.81 -14.71
N ASN A 313 10.41 -18.78 -15.04
CA ASN A 313 11.62 -18.63 -15.86
C ASN A 313 12.59 -17.53 -15.39
N GLY A 314 12.56 -17.17 -14.10
CA GLY A 314 13.36 -16.06 -13.57
C GLY A 314 12.84 -14.66 -13.93
N GLN A 315 11.64 -14.55 -14.52
CA GLN A 315 11.08 -13.31 -15.05
C GLN A 315 9.70 -12.94 -14.49
N ILE A 316 8.92 -13.93 -14.03
CA ILE A 316 7.58 -13.71 -13.47
C ILE A 316 7.65 -13.66 -11.94
N MET A 317 7.15 -12.58 -11.35
CA MET A 317 7.14 -12.33 -9.92
C MET A 317 6.20 -13.27 -9.15
N SER A 318 6.62 -13.70 -7.96
CA SER A 318 5.86 -14.58 -7.06
C SER A 318 6.22 -14.31 -5.59
N GLU A 319 5.23 -14.39 -4.70
CA GLU A 319 5.48 -14.57 -3.26
C GLU A 319 6.00 -15.98 -3.01
N ILE A 320 7.32 -16.14 -3.13
CA ILE A 320 8.02 -17.43 -3.10
C ILE A 320 7.74 -18.25 -1.84
N THR A 321 7.36 -17.60 -0.75
CA THR A 321 7.12 -18.25 0.52
C THR A 321 5.76 -18.95 0.59
N CYS A 322 4.74 -18.45 -0.12
CA CYS A 322 3.36 -18.94 0.03
C CYS A 322 2.67 -19.36 -1.27
N GLU A 323 3.02 -18.79 -2.43
CA GLU A 323 2.27 -19.02 -3.66
C GLU A 323 2.38 -20.45 -4.18
N ALA A 324 3.60 -20.99 -4.20
CA ALA A 324 3.86 -22.34 -4.71
C ALA A 324 3.20 -23.44 -3.87
N THR A 325 2.92 -23.14 -2.59
CA THR A 325 2.25 -24.06 -1.66
C THR A 325 0.77 -23.76 -1.48
N GLU A 326 0.25 -22.73 -2.16
CA GLU A 326 -1.15 -22.29 -2.08
C GLU A 326 -1.58 -21.92 -0.65
N LYS A 327 -0.64 -21.40 0.15
CA LYS A 327 -0.86 -21.02 1.55
C LYS A 327 -0.88 -19.52 1.80
N CYS A 328 -0.89 -18.70 0.75
CA CYS A 328 -0.99 -17.27 0.92
C CYS A 328 -2.31 -16.90 1.62
N ASP A 329 -2.21 -16.22 2.75
CA ASP A 329 -3.37 -15.63 3.40
C ASP A 329 -3.91 -14.43 2.61
N ARG A 330 -4.86 -13.69 3.18
CA ARG A 330 -5.42 -12.50 2.56
C ARG A 330 -4.34 -11.44 2.28
N ASN A 331 -3.57 -11.11 3.31
CA ASN A 331 -2.57 -10.05 3.29
C ASN A 331 -1.46 -10.36 2.27
N GLN A 332 -0.94 -11.58 2.30
CA GLN A 332 0.19 -11.98 1.46
C GLN A 332 -0.11 -11.90 -0.04
N LYS A 333 -1.39 -11.99 -0.44
CA LYS A 333 -1.79 -11.84 -1.85
C LYS A 333 -1.58 -10.42 -2.38
N THR A 334 -1.62 -9.40 -1.53
CA THR A 334 -1.48 -8.01 -1.97
C THR A 334 -0.03 -7.53 -2.06
N PHE A 335 0.93 -8.26 -1.48
CA PHE A 335 2.32 -7.81 -1.33
C PHE A 335 2.99 -7.47 -2.67
N LYS A 336 2.78 -8.31 -3.69
CA LYS A 336 3.25 -8.06 -5.07
C LYS A 336 2.69 -6.76 -5.67
N ALA A 337 1.48 -6.35 -5.29
CA ALA A 337 0.89 -5.08 -5.75
C ALA A 337 1.79 -3.91 -5.34
N TYR A 338 2.19 -3.91 -4.08
CA TYR A 338 3.00 -2.85 -3.47
C TYR A 338 4.41 -2.87 -4.02
N TYR A 339 5.02 -4.06 -4.10
CA TYR A 339 6.35 -4.21 -4.66
C TYR A 339 6.42 -3.68 -6.09
N ALA A 340 5.49 -4.07 -6.96
CA ALA A 340 5.49 -3.59 -8.33
C ALA A 340 5.24 -2.08 -8.41
N SER A 341 4.15 -1.60 -7.80
CA SER A 341 3.76 -0.20 -7.92
C SER A 341 4.77 0.77 -7.31
N TRP A 342 5.26 0.52 -6.08
CA TRP A 342 6.21 1.41 -5.43
C TRP A 342 7.54 1.47 -6.16
N LEU A 343 8.08 0.34 -6.64
CA LEU A 343 9.32 0.35 -7.43
C LEU A 343 9.10 0.95 -8.82
N GLY A 344 7.92 0.76 -9.40
CA GLY A 344 7.50 1.42 -10.64
C GLY A 344 7.61 2.93 -10.53
N PHE A 345 6.96 3.55 -9.54
CA PHE A 345 7.05 5.00 -9.32
C PHE A 345 8.44 5.45 -8.90
N MET A 346 9.15 4.68 -8.07
CA MET A 346 10.53 4.98 -7.70
C MET A 346 11.47 5.03 -8.91
N SER A 347 11.18 4.27 -9.99
CA SER A 347 12.00 4.28 -11.21
C SER A 347 12.09 5.65 -11.88
N LEU A 348 11.17 6.58 -11.59
CA LEU A 348 11.21 7.95 -12.11
C LEU A 348 12.21 8.86 -11.38
N ILE A 349 12.65 8.48 -10.18
CA ILE A 349 13.45 9.34 -9.29
C ILE A 349 14.83 8.75 -8.94
N VAL A 350 15.13 7.56 -9.46
CA VAL A 350 16.39 6.83 -9.31
C VAL A 350 16.98 6.58 -10.71
N PRO A 351 18.32 6.50 -10.89
CA PRO A 351 18.93 6.25 -12.19
C PRO A 351 18.39 5.00 -12.87
N SER A 352 18.07 5.11 -14.16
CA SER A 352 17.42 4.04 -14.93
C SER A 352 18.23 2.74 -14.97
N ASN A 353 19.56 2.83 -14.99
CA ASN A 353 20.43 1.64 -14.99
C ASN A 353 20.30 0.79 -13.72
N VAL A 354 19.74 1.32 -12.63
CA VAL A 354 19.46 0.58 -11.39
C VAL A 354 18.12 -0.14 -11.44
N THR A 355 17.14 0.43 -12.16
CA THR A 355 15.75 -0.04 -12.16
C THR A 355 15.34 -0.79 -13.44
N GLU A 356 16.09 -0.65 -14.53
CA GLU A 356 15.77 -1.19 -15.86
C GLU A 356 15.46 -2.70 -15.83
N SER A 357 16.33 -3.50 -15.18
CA SER A 357 16.12 -4.95 -15.11
C SER A 357 14.83 -5.31 -14.36
N THR A 358 14.52 -4.59 -13.28
CA THR A 358 13.29 -4.80 -12.51
C THR A 358 12.06 -4.41 -13.31
N MET A 359 12.10 -3.28 -14.02
CA MET A 359 11.00 -2.83 -14.87
C MET A 359 10.72 -3.81 -16.03
N ALA A 360 11.76 -4.39 -16.64
CA ALA A 360 11.61 -5.43 -17.64
C ALA A 360 10.93 -6.70 -17.10
N LYS A 361 11.23 -7.08 -15.85
CA LYS A 361 10.55 -8.18 -15.16
C LYS A 361 9.11 -7.86 -14.80
N PHE A 362 8.80 -6.61 -14.45
CA PHE A 362 7.42 -6.17 -14.26
C PHE A 362 6.61 -6.25 -15.56
N LYS A 363 7.18 -5.88 -16.71
CA LYS A 363 6.54 -6.10 -18.02
C LYS A 363 6.18 -7.57 -18.24
N THR A 364 7.14 -8.46 -18.03
CA THR A 364 6.89 -9.91 -18.17
C THR A 364 5.85 -10.42 -17.16
N SER A 365 5.90 -9.91 -15.93
CA SER A 365 4.94 -10.26 -14.88
C SER A 365 3.54 -9.75 -15.17
N ALA A 366 3.38 -8.55 -15.75
CA ALA A 366 2.09 -7.97 -16.14
C ALA A 366 1.40 -8.78 -17.23
N VAL A 367 2.16 -9.25 -18.23
CA VAL A 367 1.64 -10.17 -19.27
C VAL A 367 1.11 -11.46 -18.63
N ALA A 368 1.89 -12.07 -17.74
CA ALA A 368 1.50 -13.29 -17.06
C ALA A 368 0.31 -13.07 -16.08
N ALA A 369 0.24 -11.89 -15.45
CA ALA A 369 -0.87 -11.50 -14.59
C ALA A 369 -2.17 -11.34 -15.38
N GLY A 370 -2.14 -10.68 -16.54
CA GLY A 370 -3.30 -10.56 -17.44
C GLY A 370 -3.85 -11.93 -17.88
N GLN A 371 -2.96 -12.88 -18.15
CA GLN A 371 -3.35 -14.26 -18.49
C GLN A 371 -4.09 -14.99 -17.36
N GLN A 372 -3.82 -14.63 -16.10
CA GLN A 372 -4.54 -15.15 -14.93
C GLN A 372 -5.92 -14.52 -14.74
N CYS A 373 -6.26 -13.47 -15.49
CA CYS A 373 -7.56 -12.80 -15.46
C CYS A 373 -8.53 -13.43 -16.47
N SER A 374 -8.81 -14.72 -16.27
CA SER A 374 -9.75 -15.53 -17.06
C SER A 374 -10.76 -16.29 -16.19
N GLY A 375 -10.76 -16.01 -14.88
CA GLY A 375 -11.52 -16.73 -13.87
C GLY A 375 -12.95 -16.25 -13.68
N GLY A 376 -13.74 -17.10 -13.00
CA GLY A 376 -15.12 -16.83 -12.62
C GLY A 376 -16.15 -16.99 -13.75
N LYS A 377 -17.42 -16.70 -13.44
CA LYS A 377 -18.55 -16.94 -14.37
C LYS A 377 -18.60 -15.92 -15.52
N ASP A 378 -18.09 -14.73 -15.28
CA ASP A 378 -17.97 -13.65 -16.25
C ASP A 378 -16.60 -13.61 -16.94
N GLY A 379 -15.65 -14.41 -16.45
CA GLY A 379 -14.32 -14.59 -17.02
C GLY A 379 -13.38 -13.40 -16.84
N LYS A 380 -13.64 -12.56 -15.84
CA LYS A 380 -12.86 -11.35 -15.56
C LYS A 380 -11.98 -11.44 -14.33
N HIS A 381 -12.17 -12.45 -13.49
CA HIS A 381 -11.48 -12.53 -12.21
C HIS A 381 -10.05 -13.01 -12.36
N CYS A 382 -9.14 -12.35 -11.65
CA CYS A 382 -7.72 -12.67 -11.66
C CYS A 382 -7.32 -13.70 -10.59
N GLY A 383 -6.39 -14.59 -10.96
CA GLY A 383 -5.63 -15.43 -10.04
C GLY A 383 -4.38 -14.75 -9.48
N ILE A 384 -3.74 -15.36 -8.48
CA ILE A 384 -2.52 -14.84 -7.85
C ILE A 384 -1.22 -15.47 -8.37
N ARG A 385 -1.27 -16.72 -8.85
CA ARG A 385 -0.10 -17.50 -9.29
C ARG A 385 0.24 -17.24 -10.76
N TRP A 386 0.80 -16.07 -11.04
CA TRP A 386 1.15 -15.64 -12.40
C TRP A 386 2.17 -16.56 -13.09
N THR A 387 2.95 -17.32 -12.33
CA THR A 387 3.88 -18.34 -12.89
C THR A 387 3.15 -19.49 -13.60
N MET A 388 1.83 -19.63 -13.43
CA MET A 388 0.98 -20.57 -14.17
C MET A 388 0.47 -20.00 -15.51
N GLN A 389 0.79 -18.74 -15.84
CA GLN A 389 0.54 -18.12 -17.14
C GLN A 389 -0.93 -18.17 -17.56
N ALA A 390 -1.28 -18.86 -18.66
CA ALA A 390 -2.67 -18.98 -19.11
C ALA A 390 -3.50 -20.01 -18.32
N GLN A 391 -2.87 -20.85 -17.49
CA GLN A 391 -3.61 -21.79 -16.64
C GLN A 391 -4.08 -21.06 -15.38
N TRP A 392 -5.34 -20.65 -15.36
CA TRP A 392 -5.93 -20.01 -14.18
C TRP A 392 -5.79 -20.88 -12.93
N ASP A 393 -5.34 -20.26 -11.84
CA ASP A 393 -5.06 -20.93 -10.56
C ASP A 393 -6.31 -21.23 -9.72
N LYS A 394 -7.50 -20.85 -10.21
CA LYS A 394 -8.82 -21.03 -9.58
C LYS A 394 -9.03 -20.23 -8.30
N THR A 395 -8.20 -19.23 -8.05
CA THR A 395 -8.40 -18.27 -6.96
C THR A 395 -9.06 -17.00 -7.50
N THR A 396 -9.81 -16.33 -6.64
CA THR A 396 -10.44 -15.02 -6.89
C THR A 396 -10.45 -14.22 -5.60
N GLY A 397 -10.52 -12.90 -5.71
CA GLY A 397 -10.65 -12.00 -4.57
C GLY A 397 -10.18 -10.60 -4.91
N LEU A 398 -10.50 -9.65 -4.04
CA LEU A 398 -10.05 -8.27 -4.15
C LEU A 398 -8.53 -8.19 -4.24
N GLU A 399 -7.84 -9.02 -3.47
CA GLU A 399 -6.40 -8.98 -3.29
C GLU A 399 -5.67 -9.40 -4.56
N GLN A 400 -6.25 -10.32 -5.34
CA GLN A 400 -5.76 -10.71 -6.66
C GLN A 400 -5.94 -9.58 -7.67
N GLU A 401 -7.11 -8.93 -7.71
CA GLU A 401 -7.34 -7.78 -8.58
C GLU A 401 -6.34 -6.65 -8.25
N MET A 402 -6.11 -6.40 -6.96
CA MET A 402 -5.14 -5.41 -6.49
C MET A 402 -3.70 -5.77 -6.91
N ALA A 403 -3.30 -7.03 -6.79
CA ALA A 403 -1.99 -7.51 -7.23
C ALA A 403 -1.78 -7.29 -8.73
N VAL A 404 -2.78 -7.62 -9.56
CA VAL A 404 -2.70 -7.40 -11.01
C VAL A 404 -2.68 -5.92 -11.33
N LEU A 405 -3.56 -5.11 -10.71
CA LEU A 405 -3.59 -3.66 -10.95
C LEU A 405 -2.28 -2.99 -10.53
N GLY A 406 -1.65 -3.43 -9.44
CA GLY A 406 -0.37 -2.91 -8.99
C GLY A 406 0.77 -3.10 -10.00
N VAL A 407 0.85 -4.26 -10.67
CA VAL A 407 1.86 -4.49 -11.71
C VAL A 407 1.52 -3.80 -13.03
N LEU A 408 0.24 -3.68 -13.38
CA LEU A 408 -0.20 -2.88 -14.52
C LEU A 408 0.13 -1.39 -14.33
N ASN A 409 -0.14 -0.85 -13.14
CA ASN A 409 0.25 0.50 -12.75
C ASN A 409 1.76 0.70 -12.91
N ALA A 410 2.57 -0.24 -12.41
CA ALA A 410 4.03 -0.16 -12.50
C ALA A 410 4.52 -0.01 -13.95
N ILE A 411 4.00 -0.81 -14.89
CA ILE A 411 4.46 -0.78 -16.29
C ILE A 411 3.88 0.39 -17.09
N MET A 412 2.86 1.09 -16.58
CA MET A 412 2.37 2.36 -17.16
C MET A 412 3.25 3.56 -16.79
N VAL A 413 3.97 3.49 -15.67
CA VAL A 413 4.79 4.62 -15.16
C VAL A 413 5.72 5.22 -16.22
N PRO A 414 6.46 4.44 -17.04
CA PRO A 414 7.36 4.98 -18.05
C PRO A 414 6.69 5.83 -19.14
N PHE A 415 5.37 5.66 -19.39
CA PHE A 415 4.63 6.47 -20.36
C PHE A 415 4.29 7.87 -19.83
N LYS A 416 4.18 8.04 -18.50
CA LYS A 416 3.85 9.33 -17.88
C LYS A 416 5.06 10.28 -17.86
N GLN A 417 6.26 9.75 -17.59
CA GLN A 417 7.53 10.50 -17.49
C GLN A 417 7.51 11.71 -16.52
N GLN A 418 6.56 11.76 -15.59
CA GLN A 418 6.42 12.80 -14.59
C GLN A 418 6.60 12.20 -13.21
N GLY A 419 7.72 12.57 -12.55
CA GLY A 419 8.00 12.20 -11.17
C GLY A 419 6.97 12.77 -10.18
N PRO A 420 6.99 12.30 -8.92
CA PRO A 420 6.04 12.73 -7.91
C PRO A 420 6.06 14.25 -7.71
N TYR A 421 4.86 14.83 -7.60
CA TYR A 421 4.69 16.22 -7.25
C TYR A 421 5.18 16.49 -5.82
N ASN A 422 5.66 17.71 -5.62
CA ASN A 422 6.17 18.26 -4.37
C ASN A 422 6.08 19.79 -4.44
N VAL A 423 6.39 20.48 -3.34
CA VAL A 423 6.27 21.94 -3.25
C VAL A 423 7.10 22.73 -4.27
N ASN A 424 8.10 22.10 -4.91
CA ASN A 424 8.97 22.75 -5.91
C ASN A 424 8.59 22.46 -7.37
N ASN A 425 7.65 21.54 -7.65
CA ASN A 425 7.31 21.15 -9.03
C ASN A 425 5.79 21.10 -9.31
N GLY A 426 4.97 21.77 -8.48
CA GLY A 426 3.53 21.90 -8.71
C GLY A 426 2.65 21.04 -7.79
N GLY A 427 3.17 20.54 -6.67
CA GLY A 427 2.36 19.90 -5.63
C GLY A 427 1.35 20.88 -5.01
N GLU A 428 0.08 20.52 -5.05
CA GLU A 428 -1.02 21.41 -4.64
C GLU A 428 -1.37 21.24 -3.16
N SER A 429 -1.34 20.00 -2.67
CA SER A 429 -1.69 19.63 -1.28
C SER A 429 -0.82 20.36 -0.26
N LYS A 430 -1.44 20.90 0.80
CA LYS A 430 -0.83 21.83 1.76
C LYS A 430 -0.53 21.17 3.09
N SER A 431 0.70 21.30 3.56
CA SER A 431 1.12 20.83 4.88
C SER A 431 0.44 21.61 6.02
N ASP A 432 0.10 20.92 7.10
CA ASP A 432 -0.29 21.52 8.38
C ASP A 432 0.75 21.16 9.46
N PRO A 433 1.43 22.14 10.07
CA PRO A 433 2.36 21.90 11.18
C PRO A 433 1.73 21.31 12.45
N ASN A 434 0.41 21.35 12.59
CA ASN A 434 -0.32 20.76 13.72
C ASN A 434 -1.07 19.47 13.35
N ALA A 435 -0.75 18.86 12.21
CA ALA A 435 -1.34 17.59 11.79
C ALA A 435 -1.19 16.50 12.86
N GLY A 436 -2.21 15.69 13.10
CA GLY A 436 -2.15 14.56 14.04
C GLY A 436 -2.01 14.93 15.52
N VAL A 437 -2.02 16.22 15.86
CA VAL A 437 -2.05 16.69 17.25
C VAL A 437 -3.48 16.60 17.76
N ASP A 438 -3.65 16.05 18.96
CA ASP A 438 -4.93 15.91 19.68
C ASP A 438 -5.71 17.23 19.58
N HIS A 439 -6.64 17.28 18.64
CA HIS A 439 -7.58 18.37 18.56
C HIS A 439 -8.54 18.09 19.69
N ASP A 440 -8.23 18.64 20.88
CA ASP A 440 -9.03 18.53 22.11
C ASP A 440 -10.47 18.27 21.68
N PRO A 441 -10.94 17.01 21.79
CA PRO A 441 -12.12 16.61 21.06
C PRO A 441 -13.15 17.63 21.46
N LYS A 442 -13.77 18.29 20.47
CA LYS A 442 -14.96 19.11 20.74
C LYS A 442 -16.02 18.13 21.21
N THR A 443 -15.86 17.68 22.45
CA THR A 443 -16.80 16.90 23.21
C THR A 443 -18.04 17.75 23.14
N ARG A 444 -19.09 17.19 22.53
CA ARG A 444 -20.34 17.94 22.42
C ARG A 444 -20.65 18.45 23.81
N THR A 445 -20.97 19.74 23.94
CA THR A 445 -21.26 20.31 25.24
C THR A 445 -22.43 19.52 25.83
N ILE A 446 -22.19 18.86 26.98
CA ILE A 446 -23.21 18.06 27.67
C ILE A 446 -24.38 19.01 27.99
N THR A 447 -25.53 18.75 27.39
CA THR A 447 -26.72 19.57 27.61
C THR A 447 -27.37 19.22 28.94
N SER A 448 -28.26 20.09 29.44
CA SER A 448 -29.10 19.77 30.59
C SER A 448 -29.95 18.50 30.37
N GLY A 449 -30.32 18.23 29.12
CA GLY A 449 -31.04 17.02 28.72
C GLY A 449 -30.21 15.74 28.91
N ASP A 450 -28.93 15.79 28.58
CA ASP A 450 -28.01 14.65 28.74
C ASP A 450 -27.77 14.32 30.22
N ARG A 451 -27.63 15.36 31.07
CA ARG A 451 -27.50 15.19 32.53
C ARG A 451 -28.78 14.62 33.14
N ALA A 452 -29.95 15.08 32.69
CA ALA A 452 -31.23 14.54 33.13
C ALA A 452 -31.41 13.08 32.71
N GLY A 453 -31.10 12.75 31.45
CA GLY A 453 -31.15 11.37 30.94
C GLY A 453 -30.23 10.42 31.69
N ALA A 454 -28.97 10.83 31.92
CA ALA A 454 -28.02 10.05 32.71
C ALA A 454 -28.50 9.84 34.16
N GLY A 455 -29.00 10.90 34.82
CA GLY A 455 -29.53 10.80 36.17
C GLY A 455 -30.75 9.87 36.29
N ILE A 456 -31.67 9.94 35.32
CA ILE A 456 -32.83 9.02 35.25
C ILE A 456 -32.37 7.58 35.07
N LEU A 457 -31.45 7.33 34.13
CA LEU A 457 -30.94 5.98 33.87
C LEU A 457 -30.24 5.39 35.11
N THR A 458 -29.44 6.20 35.82
CA THR A 458 -28.80 5.79 37.07
C THR A 458 -29.83 5.49 38.15
N ALA A 459 -30.84 6.33 38.33
CA ALA A 459 -31.89 6.12 39.32
C ALA A 459 -32.71 4.85 39.01
N VAL A 460 -33.04 4.61 37.74
CA VAL A 460 -33.72 3.39 37.30
C VAL A 460 -32.86 2.16 37.58
N PHE A 461 -31.57 2.20 37.23
CA PHE A 461 -30.67 1.09 37.44
C PHE A 461 -30.49 0.76 38.92
N ILE A 462 -30.26 1.77 39.77
CA ILE A 462 -30.16 1.58 41.23
C ILE A 462 -31.49 1.05 41.77
N GLY A 463 -32.61 1.62 41.33
CA GLY A 463 -33.94 1.21 41.75
C GLY A 463 -34.24 -0.25 41.42
N THR A 464 -33.94 -0.70 40.20
CA THR A 464 -34.12 -2.10 39.79
C THR A 464 -33.18 -3.03 40.54
N TRP A 465 -31.93 -2.60 40.78
CA TRP A 465 -30.97 -3.38 41.56
C TRP A 465 -31.41 -3.57 43.01
N VAL A 466 -31.82 -2.49 43.68
CA VAL A 466 -32.31 -2.52 45.06
C VAL A 466 -33.61 -3.34 45.17
N ALA A 467 -34.53 -3.18 44.21
CA ALA A 467 -35.75 -3.98 44.16
C ALA A 467 -35.45 -5.48 43.96
N GLY A 468 -34.49 -5.81 43.10
CA GLY A 468 -34.02 -7.18 42.89
C GLY A 468 -33.40 -7.79 44.14
N LEU A 469 -32.59 -7.04 44.88
CA LEU A 469 -32.01 -7.47 46.15
C LEU A 469 -33.09 -7.65 47.23
N ALA A 470 -34.03 -6.70 47.35
CA ALA A 470 -35.12 -6.80 48.32
C ALA A 470 -36.02 -8.02 48.03
N TRP A 471 -36.32 -8.28 46.76
CA TRP A 471 -37.05 -9.49 46.34
C TRP A 471 -36.28 -10.76 46.67
N ALA A 472 -34.96 -10.80 46.44
CA ALA A 472 -34.15 -11.97 46.76
C ALA A 472 -34.06 -12.26 48.28
N ILE A 473 -34.20 -11.24 49.13
CA ILE A 473 -34.09 -11.39 50.59
C ILE A 473 -35.46 -11.71 51.22
N TRP A 474 -36.57 -11.19 50.68
CA TRP A 474 -37.90 -11.29 51.29
C TRP A 474 -38.96 -12.02 50.44
N GLY A 475 -38.63 -12.39 49.20
CA GLY A 475 -39.55 -13.02 48.22
C GLY A 475 -39.45 -14.53 48.15
#